data_AF-A0A2I2Z9X0-F1
#
_entry.id   AF-A0A2I2Z9X0-F1
#
_cell.length_a   1.000
_cell.length_b   1.000
_cell.length_c   1.000
_cell.angle_alpha   90.00
_cell.angle_beta   90.00
_cell.angle_gamma   90.00
#
_symmetry.space_group_name_H-M   'P 1'
#
loop_
_entity.id
_entity.type
_entity.pdbx_description
1 polymer ?
#
loop_
_entity_poly.entity_id
_entity_poly.type
_entity_poly.pdbx_seq_one_letter_code
_entity_poly.pdbx_strand_id
1 'polypeptide(L)'
;MRQAMELESELLLQEALENVEVVKNYWWELGHQLEGLWESASQTSDVLKQHFHDLKGTHGKLLDERLVTLLQEVGTTKQTIKPLDDCQKLIEHGVNIPEGLVQEGEIAMLGGVEENEKLWSFTKKALHLQWMMTLRHKVTVSSFVNVLQIILRMYM
;
A
#
# COMPACT_ATOMS: atom_id res chain seq x y z
N MET A 1 -63.20 43.08 -63.96
CA MET A 1 -62.08 43.50 -63.08
C MET A 1 -62.39 43.27 -61.60
N ARG A 2 -63.51 43.77 -61.04
CA ARG A 2 -63.83 43.59 -59.60
C ARG A 2 -63.96 42.12 -59.15
N GLN A 3 -64.68 41.29 -59.90
CA GLN A 3 -64.82 39.85 -59.60
C GLN A 3 -63.51 39.06 -59.70
N ALA A 4 -62.57 39.48 -60.56
CA ALA A 4 -61.27 38.81 -60.68
C ALA A 4 -60.36 39.13 -59.48
N MET A 5 -60.44 40.37 -58.96
CA MET A 5 -59.76 40.77 -57.72
C MET A 5 -60.34 40.09 -56.46
N GLU A 6 -61.66 39.88 -56.41
CA GLU A 6 -62.29 39.17 -55.30
C GLU A 6 -61.85 37.70 -55.26
N LEU A 7 -61.78 37.03 -56.42
CA LEU A 7 -61.32 35.64 -56.50
C LEU A 7 -59.83 35.48 -56.11
N GLU A 8 -58.99 36.43 -56.51
CA GLU A 8 -57.55 36.44 -56.16
C GLU A 8 -57.35 36.67 -54.65
N SER A 9 -58.18 37.53 -54.03
CA SER A 9 -58.15 37.75 -52.59
C SER A 9 -58.63 36.53 -51.79
N GLU A 10 -59.63 35.80 -52.28
CA GLU A 10 -60.10 34.56 -51.64
C GLU A 10 -59.05 33.44 -51.73
N LEU A 11 -58.38 33.31 -52.87
CA LEU A 11 -57.29 32.35 -53.04
C LEU A 11 -56.13 32.61 -52.08
N LEU A 12 -55.71 33.88 -51.96
CA LEU A 12 -54.65 34.29 -51.03
C LEU A 12 -55.05 34.07 -49.58
N LEU A 13 -56.32 34.27 -49.23
CA LEU A 13 -56.82 33.99 -47.88
C LEU A 13 -56.76 32.49 -47.57
N GLN A 14 -57.15 31.64 -48.51
CA GLN A 14 -57.07 30.20 -48.34
C GLN A 14 -55.61 29.72 -48.18
N GLU A 15 -54.71 30.20 -49.05
CA GLU A 15 -53.27 29.89 -48.95
C GLU A 15 -52.68 30.36 -47.62
N ALA A 16 -53.07 31.55 -47.14
CA ALA A 16 -52.65 32.04 -45.83
C ALA A 16 -53.13 31.13 -44.69
N LEU A 17 -54.37 30.62 -44.75
CA LEU A 17 -54.90 29.70 -43.74
C LEU A 17 -54.16 28.35 -43.75
N GLU A 18 -53.90 27.80 -44.94
CA GLU A 18 -53.13 26.56 -45.09
C GLU A 18 -51.69 26.74 -44.56
N ASN A 19 -51.04 27.85 -44.90
CA ASN A 19 -49.70 28.18 -44.40
C ASN A 19 -49.68 28.34 -42.87
N VAL A 20 -50.70 28.98 -42.28
CA VAL A 20 -50.83 29.10 -40.82
C VAL A 20 -50.92 27.72 -40.17
N GLU A 21 -51.69 26.80 -40.76
CA GLU A 21 -51.84 25.45 -40.24
C GLU A 21 -50.53 24.65 -40.34
N VAL A 22 -49.80 24.76 -41.46
CA VAL A 22 -48.47 24.16 -41.61
C VAL A 22 -47.51 24.67 -40.54
N VAL A 23 -47.48 25.99 -40.29
CA VAL A 23 -46.60 26.59 -39.27
C VAL A 23 -46.97 26.13 -37.87
N LYS A 24 -48.26 26.01 -37.53
CA LYS A 24 -48.71 25.49 -36.24
C LYS A 24 -48.25 24.05 -36.01
N ASN A 25 -48.42 23.20 -37.01
CA ASN A 25 -48.01 21.80 -36.93
C ASN A 25 -46.49 21.68 -36.75
N TYR A 26 -45.72 22.50 -37.48
CA TYR A 26 -44.27 22.55 -37.31
C TYR A 26 -43.86 23.01 -35.91
N TRP A 27 -44.52 24.02 -35.35
CA TRP A 27 -44.27 24.50 -34.00
C TRP A 27 -44.54 23.42 -32.93
N TRP A 28 -45.63 22.67 -33.09
CA TRP A 28 -45.97 21.55 -32.20
C TRP A 28 -44.93 20.43 -32.26
N GLU A 29 -44.52 20.03 -33.48
CA GLU A 29 -43.49 19.00 -33.69
C GLU A 29 -42.15 19.41 -33.04
N LEU A 30 -41.72 20.67 -33.22
CA LEU A 30 -40.52 21.18 -32.56
C LEU A 30 -40.63 21.16 -31.04
N GLY A 31 -41.81 21.45 -30.49
CA GLY A 31 -42.07 21.36 -29.05
C GLY A 31 -41.84 19.95 -28.52
N HIS A 32 -42.41 18.95 -29.20
CA HIS A 32 -42.20 17.54 -28.84
C HIS A 32 -40.74 17.09 -28.98
N GLN A 33 -40.05 17.52 -30.04
CA GLN A 33 -38.64 17.19 -30.22
C GLN A 33 -37.77 17.78 -29.11
N LEU A 34 -38.05 19.01 -28.69
CA LEU A 34 -37.35 19.64 -27.56
C LEU A 34 -37.60 18.87 -26.26
N GLU A 35 -38.84 18.47 -25.98
CA GLU A 35 -39.18 17.69 -24.80
C GLU A 35 -38.45 16.35 -24.77
N GLY A 36 -38.45 15.62 -25.89
CA GLY A 36 -37.72 14.36 -26.02
C GLY A 36 -36.20 14.53 -25.85
N LEU A 37 -35.63 15.65 -26.32
CA LEU A 37 -34.22 15.97 -26.12
C LEU A 37 -33.89 16.19 -24.64
N TRP A 38 -34.74 16.93 -23.92
CA TRP A 38 -34.58 17.17 -22.49
C TRP A 38 -34.70 15.89 -21.68
N GLU A 39 -35.67 15.03 -22.02
CA GLU A 39 -35.83 13.73 -21.36
C GLU A 39 -34.61 12.84 -21.59
N SER A 40 -34.13 12.74 -22.83
CA SER A 40 -32.94 11.96 -23.17
C SER A 40 -31.68 12.48 -22.45
N ALA A 41 -31.52 13.80 -22.36
CA ALA A 41 -30.42 14.42 -21.62
C ALA A 41 -30.50 14.11 -20.11
N SER A 42 -31.69 14.18 -19.52
CA SER A 42 -31.91 13.83 -18.12
C SER A 42 -31.59 12.37 -17.84
N GLN A 43 -32.13 11.45 -18.66
CA GLN A 43 -31.88 10.01 -18.54
C GLN A 43 -30.38 9.70 -18.65
N THR A 44 -29.69 10.32 -19.62
CA THR A 44 -28.23 10.15 -19.78
C THR A 44 -27.47 10.66 -18.56
N SER A 45 -27.88 11.80 -18.00
CA SER A 45 -27.30 12.34 -16.77
C SER A 45 -27.45 11.38 -15.59
N ASP A 46 -28.64 10.79 -15.43
CA ASP A 46 -28.91 9.88 -14.31
C ASP A 46 -28.17 8.55 -14.45
N VAL A 47 -28.09 7.99 -15.66
CA VAL A 47 -27.25 6.82 -15.95
C VAL A 47 -25.78 7.10 -15.63
N LEU A 48 -25.27 8.28 -16.00
CA LEU A 48 -23.88 8.65 -15.72
C LEU A 48 -23.62 8.77 -14.21
N LYS A 49 -24.54 9.39 -13.45
CA LYS A 49 -24.44 9.48 -11.99
C LYS A 49 -24.42 8.09 -11.35
N GLN A 50 -25.30 7.20 -11.78
CA GLN A 50 -25.38 5.83 -11.28
C GLN A 50 -24.08 5.06 -11.58
N HIS A 51 -23.58 5.16 -12.81
CA HIS A 51 -22.33 4.52 -13.20
C HIS A 51 -21.14 4.96 -12.32
N PHE A 52 -21.02 6.27 -12.06
CA PHE A 52 -19.97 6.78 -11.16
C PHE A 52 -20.16 6.35 -9.70
N HIS A 53 -21.41 6.26 -9.24
CA HIS A 53 -21.71 5.74 -7.91
C HIS A 53 -21.25 4.28 -7.77
N ASP A 54 -21.58 3.44 -8.74
CA ASP A 54 -21.22 2.02 -8.72
C ASP A 54 -19.72 1.79 -8.86
N LEU A 55 -19.05 2.61 -9.67
CA LEU A 55 -17.60 2.59 -9.81
C LEU A 55 -16.89 2.93 -8.49
N LYS A 56 -17.36 3.96 -7.78
CA LYS A 56 -16.84 4.33 -6.45
C LYS A 56 -17.06 3.21 -5.44
N GLY A 57 -18.26 2.61 -5.42
CA GLY A 57 -18.58 1.49 -4.53
C GLY A 57 -17.70 0.27 -4.79
N THR A 58 -17.48 -0.07 -6.06
CA THR A 58 -16.63 -1.22 -6.46
C THR A 58 -15.17 -0.99 -6.10
N HIS A 59 -14.63 0.20 -6.40
CA HIS A 59 -13.25 0.54 -6.05
C HIS A 59 -13.04 0.58 -4.53
N GLY A 60 -14.00 1.11 -3.77
CA GLY A 60 -13.93 1.12 -2.29
C GLY A 60 -13.78 -0.30 -1.73
N LYS A 61 -14.63 -1.23 -2.19
CA LYS A 61 -14.57 -2.64 -1.76
C LYS A 61 -13.22 -3.29 -2.07
N LEU A 62 -12.70 -3.10 -3.29
CA LEU A 62 -11.39 -3.64 -3.68
C LEU A 62 -10.24 -3.09 -2.81
N LEU A 63 -10.29 -1.81 -2.45
CA LEU A 63 -9.30 -1.20 -1.57
C LEU A 63 -9.39 -1.76 -0.15
N ASP A 64 -10.61 -1.93 0.38
CA ASP A 64 -10.84 -2.51 1.70
C ASP A 64 -10.35 -3.97 1.77
N GLU A 65 -10.68 -4.78 0.76
CA GLU A 65 -10.19 -6.16 0.63
C GLU A 65 -8.65 -6.20 0.61
N ARG A 66 -8.03 -5.34 -0.21
CA ARG A 66 -6.57 -5.27 -0.31
C ARG A 66 -5.93 -4.84 1.01
N LEU A 67 -6.52 -3.88 1.72
CA LEU A 67 -6.04 -3.43 3.02
C LEU A 67 -6.08 -4.58 4.04
N VAL A 68 -7.18 -5.33 4.10
CA VAL A 68 -7.31 -6.48 5.00
C VAL A 68 -6.23 -7.51 4.71
N THR A 69 -6.02 -7.88 3.43
CA THR A 69 -4.96 -8.83 3.05
C THR A 69 -3.58 -8.34 3.46
N LEU A 70 -3.25 -7.07 3.20
CA LEU A 70 -1.95 -6.50 3.57
C LEU A 70 -1.74 -6.49 5.09
N LEU A 71 -2.77 -6.16 5.87
CA LEU A 71 -2.69 -6.21 7.33
C LEU A 71 -2.48 -7.64 7.84
N GLN A 72 -3.10 -8.64 7.21
CA GLN A 72 -2.88 -10.05 7.53
C GLN A 72 -1.46 -10.51 7.17
N GLU A 73 -0.94 -10.12 6.01
CA GLU A 73 0.44 -10.40 5.60
C GLU A 73 1.43 -9.81 6.61
N VAL A 74 1.28 -8.52 6.98
CA VAL A 74 2.10 -7.86 8.01
C VAL A 74 2.00 -8.58 9.35
N GLY A 75 0.80 -8.98 9.76
CA GLY A 75 0.58 -9.74 10.99
C GLY A 75 1.29 -11.10 10.98
N THR A 76 1.25 -11.80 9.85
CA THR A 76 1.93 -13.09 9.65
C THR A 76 3.45 -12.91 9.70
N THR A 77 3.99 -11.93 8.98
CA THR A 77 5.42 -11.59 9.06
C THR A 77 5.83 -11.28 10.49
N LYS A 78 5.03 -10.51 11.26
CA LYS A 78 5.29 -10.23 12.67
C LYS A 78 5.33 -11.50 13.53
N GLN A 79 4.52 -12.51 13.24
CA GLN A 79 4.56 -13.80 13.95
C GLN A 79 5.80 -14.63 13.59
N THR A 80 6.29 -14.52 12.35
CA THR A 80 7.54 -15.16 11.90
C THR A 80 8.80 -14.50 12.48
N ILE A 81 8.67 -13.34 13.14
CA ILE A 81 9.77 -12.59 13.80
C ILE A 81 10.16 -13.16 15.18
N LYS A 82 9.61 -14.31 15.63
CA LYS A 82 10.14 -15.06 16.81
C LYS A 82 11.68 -15.16 16.89
N PRO A 83 12.44 -15.31 15.78
CA PRO A 83 13.90 -15.32 15.82
C PRO A 83 14.53 -14.02 16.34
N LEU A 84 13.86 -12.86 16.28
CA LEU A 84 14.40 -11.62 16.85
C LEU A 84 14.34 -11.61 18.38
N ASP A 85 13.31 -12.20 19.00
CA ASP A 85 13.26 -12.37 20.45
C ASP A 85 14.36 -13.32 20.93
N ASP A 86 14.59 -14.40 20.18
CA ASP A 86 15.69 -15.32 20.44
C ASP A 86 17.07 -14.66 20.20
N CYS A 87 17.22 -13.86 19.13
CA CYS A 87 18.43 -13.06 18.89
C CYS A 87 18.65 -12.02 20.00
N GLN A 88 17.60 -11.38 20.49
CA GLN A 88 17.66 -10.43 21.60
C GLN A 88 18.15 -11.13 22.88
N LYS A 89 17.58 -12.29 23.23
CA LYS A 89 18.05 -13.10 24.38
C LYS A 89 19.50 -13.54 24.23
N LEU A 90 19.92 -13.92 23.02
CA LEU A 90 21.30 -14.30 22.75
C LEU A 90 22.26 -13.11 22.89
N ILE A 91 21.84 -11.90 22.52
CA ILE A 91 22.61 -10.67 22.69
C ILE A 91 22.67 -10.29 24.17
N GLU A 92 21.54 -10.26 24.87
CA GLU A 92 21.46 -9.98 26.31
C GLU A 92 22.36 -10.93 27.11
N HIS A 93 22.27 -12.24 26.84
CA HIS A 93 23.15 -13.23 27.47
C HIS A 93 24.63 -13.02 27.08
N GLY A 94 24.90 -12.69 25.80
CA GLY A 94 26.24 -12.39 25.32
C GLY A 94 26.88 -11.14 25.93
N VAL A 95 26.07 -10.17 26.39
CA VAL A 95 26.51 -8.94 27.07
C VAL A 95 26.67 -9.15 28.58
N ASN A 96 25.73 -9.88 29.19
CA ASN A 96 25.72 -10.11 30.64
C ASN A 96 26.87 -11.04 31.11
N ILE A 97 27.32 -12.00 30.28
CA ILE A 97 28.43 -12.89 30.66
C ILE A 97 29.75 -12.13 30.87
N PRO A 98 30.23 -11.29 29.94
CA PRO A 98 31.42 -10.47 30.16
C PRO A 98 31.27 -9.51 31.35
N GLU A 99 30.11 -8.87 31.52
CA GLU A 99 29.89 -7.90 32.60
C GLU A 99 29.95 -8.54 34.00
N GLY A 100 29.26 -9.67 34.20
CA GLY A 100 29.32 -10.42 35.46
C GLY A 100 30.73 -10.98 35.73
N LEU A 101 31.46 -11.35 34.67
CA LEU A 101 32.84 -11.81 34.81
C LEU A 101 33.80 -10.66 35.19
N VAL A 102 33.62 -9.46 34.63
CA VAL A 102 34.40 -8.27 35.00
C VAL A 102 34.20 -7.95 36.49
N GLN A 103 32.94 -7.95 36.95
CA GLN A 103 32.63 -7.75 38.38
C GLN A 103 33.24 -8.85 39.27
N GLU A 104 33.17 -10.12 38.85
CA GLU A 104 33.83 -11.24 39.55
C GLU A 104 35.35 -11.05 39.65
N GLY A 105 35.98 -10.53 38.58
CA GLY A 105 37.41 -10.20 38.54
C GLY A 105 37.80 -9.03 39.43
N GLU A 106 37.03 -7.95 39.43
CA GLU A 106 37.26 -6.79 40.29
C GLU A 106 37.17 -7.18 41.78
N ILE A 107 36.17 -7.99 42.15
CA ILE A 107 36.03 -8.51 43.52
C ILE A 107 37.18 -9.45 43.89
N ALA A 108 37.57 -10.36 42.99
CA ALA A 108 38.67 -11.29 43.23
C ALA A 108 40.03 -10.55 43.38
N MET A 109 40.24 -9.45 42.66
CA MET A 109 41.43 -8.61 42.80
C MET A 109 41.47 -7.84 44.13
N LEU A 110 40.31 -7.41 44.65
CA LEU A 110 40.21 -6.73 45.94
C LEU A 110 40.50 -7.65 47.14
N GLY A 111 40.19 -8.95 47.03
CA GLY A 111 40.44 -9.96 48.07
C GLY A 111 41.90 -10.39 48.23
N GLY A 112 42.79 -10.00 47.30
CA GLY A 112 44.22 -10.33 47.35
C GLY A 112 44.53 -11.84 47.20
N VAL A 113 45.82 -12.20 47.39
CA VAL A 113 46.33 -13.59 47.20
C VAL A 113 45.74 -14.59 48.22
N GLU A 114 45.07 -14.11 49.26
CA GLU A 114 44.43 -14.93 50.30
C GLU A 114 43.16 -15.63 49.80
N GLU A 115 42.44 -15.07 48.81
CA GLU A 115 41.28 -15.70 48.16
C GLU A 115 41.63 -16.38 46.83
N ASN A 116 42.72 -17.16 46.83
CA ASN A 116 43.31 -17.82 45.65
C ASN A 116 42.30 -18.64 44.80
N GLU A 117 41.30 -19.26 45.44
CA GLU A 117 40.26 -20.03 44.73
C GLU A 117 39.36 -19.15 43.85
N LYS A 118 38.99 -17.94 44.30
CA LYS A 118 38.16 -17.01 43.50
C LYS A 118 38.96 -16.44 42.33
N LEU A 119 40.23 -16.08 42.57
CA LEU A 119 41.16 -15.64 41.52
C LEU A 119 41.39 -16.73 40.46
N TRP A 120 41.57 -17.98 40.88
CA TRP A 120 41.73 -19.12 39.97
C TRP A 120 40.45 -19.41 39.16
N SER A 121 39.29 -19.39 39.82
CA SER A 121 37.97 -19.56 39.18
C SER A 121 37.73 -18.50 38.10
N PHE A 122 37.93 -17.23 38.44
CA PHE A 122 37.83 -16.12 37.50
C PHE A 122 38.80 -16.26 36.32
N THR A 123 40.09 -16.54 36.59
CA THR A 123 41.12 -16.68 35.56
C THR A 123 40.77 -17.79 34.56
N LYS A 124 40.26 -18.93 35.05
CA LYS A 124 39.82 -20.04 34.20
C LYS A 124 38.64 -19.64 33.30
N LYS A 125 37.64 -18.94 33.85
CA LYS A 125 36.49 -18.44 33.09
C LYS A 125 36.87 -17.38 32.06
N ALA A 126 37.80 -16.48 32.41
CA ALA A 126 38.31 -15.43 31.52
C ALA A 126 39.08 -16.01 30.33
N LEU A 127 39.96 -16.99 30.56
CA LEU A 127 40.66 -17.71 29.50
C LEU A 127 39.70 -18.43 28.55
N HIS A 128 38.65 -19.05 29.11
CA HIS A 128 37.62 -19.70 28.30
C HIS A 128 36.90 -18.72 27.37
N LEU A 129 36.48 -17.56 27.89
CA LEU A 129 35.88 -16.49 27.06
C LEU A 129 36.86 -15.96 26.01
N GLN A 130 38.13 -15.75 26.36
CA GLN A 130 39.16 -15.30 25.42
C GLN A 130 39.33 -16.27 24.24
N TRP A 131 39.33 -17.58 24.51
CA TRP A 131 39.36 -18.59 23.45
C TRP A 131 38.10 -18.60 22.59
N MET A 132 36.92 -18.50 23.21
CA MET A 132 35.66 -18.39 22.47
C MET A 132 35.64 -17.16 21.53
N MET A 133 36.12 -16.01 22.00
CA MET A 133 36.21 -14.78 21.20
C MET A 133 37.23 -14.92 20.06
N THR A 134 38.40 -15.51 20.34
CA THR A 134 39.45 -15.74 19.34
C THR A 134 38.99 -16.72 18.25
N LEU A 135 38.31 -17.80 18.65
CA LEU A 135 37.73 -18.78 17.73
C LEU A 135 36.60 -18.18 16.90
N ARG A 136 35.70 -17.40 17.51
CA ARG A 136 34.63 -16.68 16.80
C ARG A 136 35.20 -15.74 15.74
N HIS A 137 36.18 -14.91 16.09
CA HIS A 137 36.83 -14.00 15.15
C HIS A 137 37.48 -14.75 13.97
N LYS A 138 38.17 -15.88 14.23
CA LYS A 138 38.75 -16.72 13.18
C LYS A 138 37.70 -17.35 12.26
N VAL A 139 36.58 -17.82 12.81
CA VAL A 139 35.49 -18.42 12.02
C VAL A 139 34.76 -17.36 11.18
N THR A 140 34.47 -16.19 11.74
CA THR A 140 33.79 -15.10 11.02
C THR A 140 34.68 -14.55 9.89
N VAL A 141 35.98 -14.30 10.14
CA VAL A 141 36.92 -13.85 9.11
C VAL A 141 37.12 -14.91 8.02
N SER A 142 37.25 -16.19 8.38
CA SER A 142 37.37 -17.29 7.42
C SER A 142 36.10 -17.43 6.55
N SER A 143 34.92 -17.31 7.14
CA SER A 143 33.65 -17.35 6.40
C SER A 143 33.51 -16.16 5.43
N PHE A 144 33.93 -14.96 5.83
CA PHE A 144 33.85 -13.76 4.99
C PHE A 144 34.83 -13.81 3.80
N VAL A 145 36.06 -14.28 4.05
CA VAL A 145 37.07 -14.49 2.98
C VAL A 145 36.60 -15.55 1.99
N ASN A 146 36.01 -16.65 2.45
CA ASN A 146 35.48 -17.69 1.57
C ASN A 146 34.31 -17.19 0.72
N VAL A 147 33.40 -16.39 1.29
CA VAL A 147 32.29 -15.77 0.54
C VAL A 147 32.80 -14.78 -0.50
N LEU A 148 33.78 -13.93 -0.15
CA LEU A 148 34.40 -13.00 -1.11
C LEU A 148 35.12 -13.75 -2.24
N GLN A 149 35.82 -14.84 -1.94
CA GLN A 149 36.55 -15.65 -2.93
C GLN A 149 35.60 -16.35 -3.92
N ILE A 150 34.45 -16.81 -3.44
CA ILE A 150 33.39 -17.40 -4.28
C ILE A 150 32.80 -16.33 -5.21
N ILE A 151 32.49 -15.15 -4.68
CA ILE A 151 31.98 -14.03 -5.46
C ILE A 151 33.01 -13.62 -6.53
N LEU A 152 34.27 -13.41 -6.16
CA LEU A 152 35.32 -13.03 -7.11
C LEU A 152 35.57 -14.09 -8.20
N ARG A 153 35.40 -15.39 -7.90
CA ARG A 153 35.48 -16.48 -8.90
C ARG A 153 34.26 -16.57 -9.82
N MET A 154 33.13 -16.00 -9.44
CA MET A 154 31.93 -15.95 -10.30
C MET A 154 31.95 -14.78 -11.29
N TYR A 155 32.75 -13.74 -11.02
CA TYR A 155 32.79 -12.50 -11.82
C TYR A 155 34.10 -12.31 -12.61
N MET A 156 34.99 -13.31 -12.62
CA MET A 156 36.18 -13.41 -13.47
C MET A 156 36.03 -14.63 -14.38
#